data_AF-A0A6G2QNU5-F1
#
_entry.id   AF-A0A6G2QNU5-F1
#
_cell.length_a   1.000
_cell.length_b   1.000
_cell.length_c   1.000
_cell.angle_alpha   90.00
_cell.angle_beta   90.00
_cell.angle_gamma   90.00
#
_symmetry.space_group_name_H-M   'P 1'
#
loop_
_entity.id
_entity.type
_entity.pdbx_description
1 polymer ?
#
loop_
_entity_poly.entity_id
_entity_poly.type
_entity_poly.pdbx_seq_one_letter_code
_entity_poly.pdbx_strand_id
1 'polypeptide(L)'
;MHRSPLHDTHRPVRDDGSVPTGRRPAAPFTPRDFQLVLLRRMADFNPGPVEDARRELGASPADLREANRRWQAMVRSPRSRPALSRYRSVLGEPESRTPRRIGDLDCEAWQWPLPLWPDLRFEVLTPAAGGAVWNEWLVRAPGAAPPPLRTVEDLTPWSCTVDEAARAFAPARPLEGTAPTRWGLALTAPDARGELRDVVAEFTWGLLQRTAVSEPRR
;
A
#
# COMPACT_ATOMS: atom_id res chain seq x y z
N MET A 1 -71.46 -60.17 2.20
CA MET A 1 -70.34 -61.05 1.84
C MET A 1 -69.07 -60.22 1.76
N HIS A 2 -68.08 -60.59 2.58
CA HIS A 2 -66.62 -60.37 2.45
C HIS A 2 -65.98 -58.97 2.46
N ARG A 3 -65.42 -58.65 3.64
CA ARG A 3 -64.03 -58.22 3.97
C ARG A 3 -63.42 -56.91 3.41
N SER A 4 -63.08 -56.01 4.36
CA SER A 4 -61.97 -55.01 4.29
C SER A 4 -60.58 -55.69 4.16
N PRO A 5 -59.46 -54.99 3.84
CA PRO A 5 -58.82 -54.03 4.77
C PRO A 5 -58.01 -52.83 4.16
N LEU A 6 -57.84 -51.82 5.03
CA LEU A 6 -56.70 -50.92 5.25
C LEU A 6 -55.52 -50.92 4.24
N HIS A 7 -55.10 -49.74 3.78
CA HIS A 7 -53.69 -49.37 3.83
C HIS A 7 -53.50 -47.87 4.00
N ASP A 8 -52.82 -47.56 5.09
CA ASP A 8 -52.25 -46.28 5.51
C ASP A 8 -51.07 -45.93 4.58
N THR A 9 -50.96 -44.68 4.13
CA THR A 9 -49.66 -44.16 3.66
C THR A 9 -49.60 -42.65 3.87
N HIS A 10 -49.13 -42.30 5.07
CA HIS A 10 -48.40 -41.08 5.39
C HIS A 10 -47.45 -40.68 4.24
N ARG A 11 -47.74 -39.57 3.57
CA ARG A 11 -46.86 -38.96 2.56
C ARG A 11 -45.93 -37.98 3.27
N PRO A 12 -44.60 -38.15 3.23
CA PRO A 12 -43.69 -37.20 3.86
C PRO A 12 -43.63 -35.90 3.05
N VAL A 13 -43.68 -34.79 3.78
CA VAL A 13 -43.27 -33.47 3.30
C VAL A 13 -41.81 -33.57 2.90
N ARG A 14 -41.51 -33.36 1.61
CA ARG A 14 -40.15 -33.17 1.15
C ARG A 14 -39.75 -31.76 1.55
N ASP A 15 -38.97 -31.69 2.62
CA ASP A 15 -38.16 -30.53 2.97
C ASP A 15 -37.13 -30.37 1.84
N ASP A 16 -37.38 -29.45 0.92
CA ASP A 16 -36.43 -29.03 -0.10
C ASP A 16 -35.28 -28.33 0.63
N GLY A 17 -34.28 -29.15 0.98
CA GLY A 17 -33.05 -28.70 1.58
C GLY A 17 -32.46 -27.56 0.76
N SER A 18 -32.54 -26.35 1.31
CA SER A 18 -31.83 -25.19 0.84
C SER A 18 -30.35 -25.56 0.75
N VAL A 19 -29.88 -25.83 -0.46
CA VAL A 19 -28.48 -26.02 -0.78
C VAL A 19 -27.73 -24.81 -0.20
N PRO A 20 -26.69 -25.00 0.63
CA PRO A 20 -25.92 -23.87 1.12
C PRO A 20 -25.36 -23.16 -0.10
N THR A 21 -25.72 -21.88 -0.27
CA THR A 21 -25.21 -21.03 -1.34
C THR A 21 -23.70 -21.16 -1.36
N GLY A 22 -23.18 -21.87 -2.36
CA GLY A 22 -21.75 -22.01 -2.59
C GLY A 22 -21.12 -20.63 -2.53
N ARG A 23 -20.05 -20.51 -1.73
CA ARG A 23 -19.33 -19.27 -1.49
C ARG A 23 -19.15 -18.53 -2.81
N ARG A 24 -19.92 -17.45 -3.02
CA ARG A 24 -19.83 -16.64 -4.24
C ARG A 24 -18.35 -16.32 -4.46
N PRO A 25 -17.79 -16.56 -5.67
CA PRO A 25 -16.39 -16.25 -5.92
C PRO A 25 -16.16 -14.80 -5.51
N ALA A 26 -15.16 -14.58 -4.65
CA ALA A 26 -14.81 -13.23 -4.26
C ALA A 26 -14.51 -12.44 -5.55
N ALA A 27 -15.06 -11.23 -5.66
CA ALA A 27 -14.78 -10.35 -6.80
C ALA A 27 -13.26 -10.24 -7.00
N PRO A 28 -12.74 -10.06 -8.24
CA PRO A 28 -11.31 -9.92 -8.49
C PRO A 28 -10.68 -8.85 -7.58
N PHE A 29 -9.40 -9.03 -7.24
CA PHE A 29 -8.65 -8.01 -6.51
C PHE A 29 -8.09 -7.02 -7.54
N THR A 30 -8.38 -5.73 -7.37
CA THR A 30 -8.16 -4.69 -8.39
C THR A 30 -7.13 -3.65 -7.94
N PRO A 31 -6.67 -2.75 -8.84
CA PRO A 31 -5.82 -1.62 -8.45
C PRO A 31 -6.46 -0.70 -7.41
N ARG A 32 -7.80 -0.59 -7.41
CA ARG A 32 -8.54 0.13 -6.36
C ARG A 32 -8.35 -0.52 -5.00
N ASP A 33 -8.50 -1.85 -4.92
CA ASP A 33 -8.28 -2.60 -3.68
C ASP A 33 -6.83 -2.49 -3.21
N PHE A 34 -5.87 -2.44 -4.14
CA PHE A 34 -4.47 -2.22 -3.81
C PHE A 34 -4.22 -0.85 -3.16
N GLN A 35 -4.81 0.22 -3.69
CA GLN A 35 -4.70 1.55 -3.08
C GLN A 35 -5.28 1.57 -1.65
N LEU A 36 -6.35 0.80 -1.40
CA LEU A 36 -6.87 0.60 -0.04
C LEU A 36 -5.89 -0.14 0.88
N VAL A 37 -5.06 -1.06 0.37
CA VAL A 37 -3.97 -1.68 1.16
C VAL A 37 -2.96 -0.64 1.61
N LEU A 38 -2.56 0.26 0.69
CA LEU A 38 -1.61 1.33 0.99
C LEU A 38 -2.17 2.24 2.10
N LEU A 39 -3.39 2.73 1.89
CA LEU A 39 -4.12 3.58 2.83
C LEU A 39 -4.27 2.93 4.20
N ARG A 40 -4.57 1.63 4.29
CA ARG A 40 -4.75 0.96 5.59
C ARG A 40 -3.49 1.04 6.45
N ARG A 41 -2.29 0.99 5.85
CA ARG A 41 -1.03 1.11 6.59
C ARG A 41 -0.72 2.55 6.97
N MET A 42 -1.03 3.50 6.10
CA MET A 42 -0.89 4.93 6.40
C MET A 42 -1.86 5.39 7.51
N ALA A 43 -3.01 4.72 7.66
CA ALA A 43 -4.01 5.01 8.69
C ALA A 43 -3.50 4.85 10.13
N ASP A 44 -2.43 4.08 10.32
CA ASP A 44 -1.78 3.92 11.62
C ASP A 44 -1.12 5.23 12.10
N PHE A 45 -0.89 6.18 11.19
CA PHE A 45 -0.25 7.48 11.47
C PHE A 45 -1.15 8.67 11.14
N ASN A 46 -1.87 8.61 10.01
CA ASN A 46 -2.65 9.73 9.47
C ASN A 46 -4.10 9.32 9.16
N PRO A 47 -4.94 9.07 10.18
CA PRO A 47 -6.30 8.60 9.97
C PRO A 47 -7.18 9.62 9.20
N GLY A 48 -6.96 10.93 9.38
CA GLY A 48 -7.70 11.99 8.68
C GLY A 48 -7.49 11.98 7.16
N PRO A 49 -6.25 12.21 6.66
CA PRO A 49 -5.96 12.14 5.22
C PRO A 49 -6.38 10.82 4.57
N VAL A 50 -6.27 9.69 5.29
CA VAL A 50 -6.74 8.39 4.81
C VAL A 50 -8.25 8.34 4.65
N GLU A 51 -8.99 8.97 5.54
CA GLU A 51 -10.44 8.99 5.44
C GLU A 51 -10.92 9.75 4.20
N ASP A 52 -10.29 10.87 3.89
CA ASP A 52 -10.58 11.68 2.69
C ASP A 52 -10.21 10.92 1.40
N ALA A 53 -9.01 10.36 1.33
CA ALA A 53 -8.57 9.55 0.20
C ALA A 53 -9.48 8.31 -0.02
N ARG A 54 -9.93 7.68 1.06
CA ARG A 54 -10.88 6.56 0.99
C ARG A 54 -12.25 7.02 0.44
N ARG A 55 -12.73 8.20 0.86
CA ARG A 55 -13.97 8.79 0.34
C ARG A 55 -13.87 9.07 -1.16
N GLU A 56 -12.73 9.60 -1.62
CA GLU A 56 -12.46 9.84 -3.04
C GLU A 56 -12.52 8.55 -3.87
N LEU A 57 -12.01 7.44 -3.34
CA LEU A 57 -12.13 6.11 -3.96
C LEU A 57 -13.54 5.50 -3.86
N GLY A 58 -14.51 6.20 -3.26
CA GLY A 58 -15.87 5.71 -3.02
C GLY A 58 -15.90 4.44 -2.15
N ALA A 59 -14.90 4.24 -1.29
CA ALA A 59 -14.74 3.04 -0.49
C ALA A 59 -15.31 3.21 0.91
N SER A 60 -15.86 2.15 1.51
CA SER A 60 -16.26 2.13 2.91
C SER A 60 -15.08 1.80 3.83
N PRO A 61 -15.18 2.05 5.16
CA PRO A 61 -14.17 1.54 6.11
C PRO A 61 -14.10 0.01 6.12
N ALA A 62 -15.20 -0.67 5.77
CA ALA A 62 -15.21 -2.13 5.65
C ALA A 62 -14.41 -2.60 4.42
N ASP A 63 -14.50 -1.89 3.30
CA ASP A 63 -13.72 -2.18 2.08
C ASP A 63 -12.23 -2.09 2.36
N LEU A 64 -11.80 -1.06 3.10
CA LEU A 64 -10.40 -0.88 3.50
C LEU A 64 -9.87 -2.08 4.30
N ARG A 65 -10.64 -2.55 5.28
CA ARG A 65 -10.29 -3.73 6.10
C ARG A 65 -10.29 -5.01 5.27
N GLU A 66 -11.28 -5.18 4.42
CA GLU A 66 -11.44 -6.36 3.57
C GLU A 66 -10.33 -6.46 2.52
N ALA A 67 -9.98 -5.36 1.85
CA ALA A 67 -8.86 -5.29 0.92
C ALA A 67 -7.55 -5.67 1.60
N ASN A 68 -7.27 -5.11 2.79
CA ASN A 68 -6.08 -5.47 3.55
C ASN A 68 -6.08 -6.96 3.94
N ARG A 69 -7.20 -7.49 4.45
CA ARG A 69 -7.33 -8.90 4.83
C ARG A 69 -7.04 -9.83 3.64
N ARG A 70 -7.63 -9.54 2.47
CA ARG A 70 -7.42 -10.29 1.23
C ARG A 70 -5.97 -10.21 0.75
N TRP A 71 -5.36 -9.03 0.79
CA TRP A 71 -3.95 -8.84 0.43
C TRP A 71 -3.02 -9.65 1.33
N GLN A 72 -3.22 -9.57 2.65
CA GLN A 72 -2.42 -10.31 3.61
C GLN A 72 -2.57 -11.83 3.44
N ALA A 73 -3.76 -12.32 3.09
CA ALA A 73 -3.96 -13.73 2.74
C ALA A 73 -3.20 -14.13 1.46
N MET A 74 -3.15 -13.27 0.44
CA MET A 74 -2.37 -13.50 -0.78
C MET A 74 -0.86 -13.54 -0.49
N VAL A 75 -0.36 -12.64 0.36
CA VAL A 75 1.07 -12.56 0.72
C VAL A 75 1.52 -13.76 1.55
N ARG A 76 0.70 -14.21 2.51
CA ARG A 76 1.05 -15.33 3.41
C ARG A 76 0.77 -16.72 2.83
N SER A 77 0.25 -16.81 1.60
CA SER A 77 -0.07 -18.09 1.00
C SER A 77 1.20 -18.95 0.82
N PRO A 78 1.19 -20.24 1.21
CA PRO A 78 2.30 -21.15 0.96
C PRO A 78 2.64 -21.32 -0.53
N ARG A 79 1.67 -21.06 -1.41
CA ARG A 79 1.83 -21.05 -2.87
C ARG A 79 1.86 -19.64 -3.43
N SER A 80 2.34 -18.67 -2.65
CA SER A 80 2.35 -17.27 -3.08
C SER A 80 3.22 -17.11 -4.34
N ARG A 81 2.69 -16.35 -5.30
CA ARG A 81 3.48 -15.93 -6.47
C ARG A 81 4.70 -15.12 -6.02
N PRO A 82 5.81 -15.12 -6.78
CA PRO A 82 6.87 -14.14 -6.61
C PRO A 82 6.28 -12.72 -6.53
N ALA A 83 6.84 -11.86 -5.69
CA ALA A 83 6.23 -10.57 -5.35
C ALA A 83 5.90 -9.72 -6.59
N LEU A 84 6.83 -9.61 -7.55
CA LEU A 84 6.59 -8.90 -8.81
C LEU A 84 5.41 -9.47 -9.62
N SER A 85 5.29 -10.80 -9.70
CA SER A 85 4.17 -11.45 -10.40
C SER A 85 2.82 -11.16 -9.74
N ARG A 86 2.78 -11.06 -8.40
CA ARG A 86 1.58 -10.64 -7.67
C ARG A 86 1.21 -9.20 -7.98
N TYR A 87 2.17 -8.26 -8.00
CA TYR A 87 1.91 -6.88 -8.39
C TYR A 87 1.36 -6.77 -9.80
N ARG A 88 1.99 -7.43 -10.79
CA ARG A 88 1.48 -7.48 -12.17
C ARG A 88 0.08 -8.05 -12.28
N SER A 89 -0.25 -9.08 -11.50
CA SER A 89 -1.59 -9.69 -11.52
C SER A 89 -2.69 -8.77 -10.97
N VAL A 90 -2.34 -7.81 -10.11
CA VAL A 90 -3.28 -6.90 -9.46
C VAL A 90 -3.33 -5.54 -10.15
N LEU A 91 -2.17 -5.00 -10.53
CA LEU A 91 -1.99 -3.67 -11.11
C LEU A 91 -2.03 -3.67 -12.64
N GLY A 92 -1.94 -4.85 -13.27
CA GLY A 92 -1.87 -4.98 -14.72
C GLY A 92 -0.45 -4.74 -15.25
N GLU A 93 -0.36 -4.34 -16.51
CA GLU A 93 0.92 -4.03 -17.14
C GLU A 93 1.48 -2.71 -16.56
N PRO A 94 2.77 -2.65 -16.19
CA PRO A 94 3.42 -1.41 -15.77
C PRO A 94 3.33 -0.34 -16.85
N GLU A 95 3.30 0.92 -16.42
CA GLU A 95 3.52 2.06 -17.33
C GLU A 95 4.97 2.10 -17.82
N SER A 96 5.93 1.75 -16.96
CA SER A 96 7.34 1.73 -17.33
C SER A 96 8.10 0.60 -16.65
N ARG A 97 9.14 0.13 -17.37
CA ARG A 97 10.18 -0.74 -16.85
C ARG A 97 11.53 -0.17 -17.24
N THR A 98 12.31 0.25 -16.25
CA THR A 98 13.58 0.94 -16.50
C THR A 98 14.72 0.22 -15.81
N PRO A 99 15.79 -0.17 -16.53
CA PRO A 99 17.02 -0.64 -15.92
C PRO A 99 17.64 0.47 -15.06
N ARG A 100 18.14 0.11 -13.88
CA ARG A 100 18.83 1.00 -12.96
C ARG A 100 20.06 0.32 -12.38
N ARG A 101 21.03 1.14 -12.00
CA ARG A 101 22.19 0.70 -11.24
C ARG A 101 22.23 1.44 -9.91
N ILE A 102 22.25 0.71 -8.81
CA ILE A 102 22.32 1.24 -7.44
C ILE A 102 23.60 0.72 -6.81
N GLY A 103 24.60 1.58 -6.67
CA GLY A 103 25.97 1.14 -6.37
C GLY A 103 26.47 0.21 -7.48
N ASP A 104 26.86 -1.01 -7.10
CA ASP A 104 27.31 -2.06 -8.03
C ASP A 104 26.20 -3.04 -8.43
N LEU A 105 24.96 -2.77 -8.02
CA LEU A 105 23.83 -3.67 -8.22
C LEU A 105 22.96 -3.23 -9.41
N ASP A 106 22.78 -4.14 -10.38
CA ASP A 106 21.85 -3.98 -11.48
C ASP A 106 20.42 -4.37 -11.07
N CYS A 107 19.47 -3.50 -11.35
CA CYS A 107 18.06 -3.67 -11.01
C CYS A 107 17.12 -3.20 -12.13
N GLU A 108 15.87 -3.64 -12.05
CA GLU A 108 14.77 -3.13 -12.85
C GLU A 108 13.77 -2.42 -11.93
N ALA A 109 13.42 -1.19 -12.28
CA ALA A 109 12.33 -0.44 -11.65
C ALA A 109 11.06 -0.62 -12.50
N TRP A 110 10.02 -1.18 -11.90
CA TRP A 110 8.71 -1.41 -12.51
C TRP A 110 7.71 -0.44 -11.89
N GLN A 111 7.04 0.38 -12.71
CA GLN A 111 6.19 1.47 -12.20
C GLN A 111 4.75 1.36 -12.69
N TRP A 112 3.80 1.55 -11.79
CA TRP A 112 2.36 1.62 -12.09
C TRP A 112 1.76 2.96 -11.67
N PRO A 113 0.84 3.53 -12.47
CA PRO A 113 0.04 4.66 -12.07
C PRO A 113 -0.98 4.22 -11.01
N LEU A 114 -1.22 5.08 -10.03
CA LEU A 114 -2.27 4.90 -9.03
C LEU A 114 -3.20 6.12 -9.08
N PRO A 115 -4.48 5.98 -9.45
CA PRO A 115 -5.39 7.11 -9.61
C PRO A 115 -5.48 8.08 -8.42
N LEU A 116 -5.33 7.58 -7.19
CA LEU A 116 -5.35 8.40 -5.97
C LEU A 116 -4.14 9.33 -5.85
N TRP A 117 -3.03 8.98 -6.50
CA TRP A 117 -1.79 9.78 -6.50
C TRP A 117 -1.33 10.00 -7.95
N PRO A 118 -1.98 10.89 -8.70
CA PRO A 118 -1.72 11.05 -10.14
C PRO A 118 -0.27 11.44 -10.46
N ASP A 119 0.37 12.20 -9.58
CA ASP A 119 1.76 12.63 -9.70
C ASP A 119 2.77 11.63 -9.12
N LEU A 120 2.31 10.47 -8.62
CA LEU A 120 3.18 9.42 -8.10
C LEU A 120 3.04 8.14 -8.92
N ARG A 121 4.00 7.25 -8.76
CA ARG A 121 3.97 5.87 -9.24
C ARG A 121 4.25 4.93 -8.09
N PHE A 122 3.56 3.80 -8.07
CA PHE A 122 4.02 2.69 -7.24
C PHE A 122 5.13 1.97 -7.98
N GLU A 123 6.33 2.00 -7.41
CA GLU A 123 7.53 1.37 -7.95
C GLU A 123 7.86 0.09 -7.19
N VAL A 124 8.11 -0.97 -7.94
CA VAL A 124 8.69 -2.21 -7.44
C VAL A 124 10.08 -2.35 -8.04
N LEU A 125 11.09 -2.44 -7.18
CA LEU A 125 12.47 -2.62 -7.57
C LEU A 125 12.89 -4.08 -7.41
N THR A 126 13.42 -4.68 -8.47
CA THR A 126 13.91 -6.07 -8.46
C THR A 126 15.33 -6.18 -9.00
N PRO A 127 16.14 -7.16 -8.58
CA PRO A 127 17.40 -7.48 -9.25
C PRO A 127 17.18 -7.77 -10.73
N ALA A 128 18.09 -7.32 -11.60
CA ALA A 128 18.01 -7.55 -13.05
C ALA A 128 18.13 -9.05 -13.41
N ALA A 129 18.87 -9.81 -12.60
CA ALA A 129 18.98 -11.27 -12.72
C ALA A 129 17.70 -12.03 -12.26
N GLY A 130 16.66 -11.30 -11.83
CA GLY A 130 15.50 -11.87 -11.16
C GLY A 130 15.77 -12.18 -9.68
N GLY A 131 14.70 -12.33 -8.90
CA GLY A 131 14.79 -12.63 -7.48
C GLY A 131 13.76 -11.91 -6.63
N ALA A 132 14.06 -11.77 -5.35
CA ALA A 132 13.20 -11.07 -4.40
C ALA A 132 13.11 -9.57 -4.74
N VAL A 133 11.94 -8.98 -4.49
CA VAL A 133 11.76 -7.54 -4.54
C VAL A 133 12.64 -6.89 -3.48
N TRP A 134 13.42 -5.89 -3.88
CA TRP A 134 14.27 -5.12 -2.98
C TRP A 134 13.46 -4.04 -2.28
N ASN A 135 12.68 -3.24 -3.02
CA ASN A 135 11.87 -2.16 -2.48
C ASN A 135 10.53 -2.02 -3.21
N GLU A 136 9.53 -1.51 -2.51
CA GLU A 136 8.16 -1.34 -3.01
C GLU A 136 7.51 -0.05 -2.47
N TRP A 137 7.69 1.08 -3.16
CA TRP A 137 7.35 2.42 -2.64
C TRP A 137 6.64 3.31 -3.67
N LEU A 138 6.01 4.38 -3.18
CA LEU A 138 5.56 5.50 -3.99
C LEU A 138 6.75 6.40 -4.34
N VAL A 139 6.92 6.67 -5.62
CA VAL A 139 7.95 7.55 -6.18
C VAL A 139 7.31 8.64 -7.03
N ARG A 140 7.99 9.78 -7.24
CA ARG A 140 7.50 10.84 -8.12
C ARG A 140 7.41 10.32 -9.55
N ALA A 141 6.29 10.58 -10.21
CA ALA A 141 6.12 10.22 -11.61
C ALA A 141 7.14 10.96 -12.49
N PRO A 142 7.68 10.32 -13.55
CA PRO A 142 8.53 11.02 -14.51
C PRO A 142 7.83 12.27 -15.07
N GLY A 143 8.51 13.42 -15.01
CA GLY A 143 7.97 14.71 -15.49
C GLY A 143 7.06 15.46 -14.50
N ALA A 144 6.65 14.84 -13.39
CA ALA A 144 5.96 15.56 -12.33
C ALA A 144 6.95 16.40 -11.51
N ALA A 145 6.55 17.63 -11.16
CA ALA A 145 7.40 18.50 -10.37
C ALA A 145 7.53 17.96 -8.92
N PRO A 146 8.75 17.95 -8.34
CA PRO A 146 8.92 17.61 -6.94
C PRO A 146 8.31 18.71 -6.04
N PRO A 147 7.92 18.39 -4.80
CA PRO A 147 7.44 19.37 -3.85
C PRO A 147 8.56 20.37 -3.50
N PRO A 148 8.25 21.66 -3.30
CA PRO A 148 9.24 22.69 -3.01
C PRO A 148 9.66 22.66 -1.53
N LEU A 149 10.36 21.60 -1.11
CA LEU A 149 10.80 21.43 0.27
C LEU A 149 11.93 22.39 0.63
N ARG A 150 11.67 23.29 1.57
CA ARG A 150 12.63 24.31 2.06
C ARG A 150 12.76 24.29 3.56
N THR A 151 11.67 24.07 4.28
CA THR A 151 11.64 24.09 5.74
C THR A 151 10.98 22.84 6.33
N VAL A 152 11.07 22.69 7.65
CA VAL A 152 10.36 21.64 8.40
C VAL A 152 8.86 21.69 8.14
N GLU A 153 8.29 22.88 7.99
CA GLU A 153 6.86 23.10 7.77
C GLU A 153 6.36 22.58 6.41
N ASP A 154 7.25 22.42 5.42
CA ASP A 154 6.91 21.81 4.12
C ASP A 154 6.76 20.27 4.22
N LEU A 155 7.24 19.66 5.31
CA LEU A 155 7.17 18.23 5.57
C LEU A 155 5.82 17.83 6.22
N THR A 156 4.72 18.13 5.53
CA THR A 156 3.37 17.70 5.93
C THR A 156 3.08 16.26 5.49
N PRO A 157 2.14 15.54 6.12
CA PRO A 157 1.77 14.19 5.69
C PRO A 157 1.49 14.13 4.18
N TRP A 158 2.14 13.17 3.53
CA TRP A 158 2.08 12.87 2.10
C TRP A 158 2.65 13.94 1.15
N SER A 159 3.33 14.97 1.66
CA SER A 159 3.87 16.04 0.80
C SER A 159 5.01 15.56 -0.09
N CYS A 160 5.84 14.61 0.37
CA CYS A 160 7.01 14.17 -0.34
C CYS A 160 7.33 12.68 -0.19
N THR A 161 8.16 12.19 -1.11
CA THR A 161 8.78 10.87 -1.02
C THR A 161 10.04 10.89 -0.17
N VAL A 162 10.52 9.71 0.22
CA VAL A 162 11.78 9.54 0.95
C VAL A 162 12.98 10.09 0.17
N ASP A 163 13.04 9.87 -1.15
CA ASP A 163 14.12 10.36 -2.01
C ASP A 163 14.09 11.89 -2.15
N GLU A 164 12.89 12.48 -2.22
CA GLU A 164 12.72 13.92 -2.25
C GLU A 164 13.19 14.57 -0.94
N ALA A 165 12.82 14.02 0.21
CA ALA A 165 13.27 14.50 1.51
C ALA A 165 14.79 14.35 1.70
N ALA A 166 15.35 13.19 1.34
CA ALA A 166 16.79 12.93 1.46
C ALA A 166 17.63 13.87 0.59
N ARG A 167 17.13 14.23 -0.60
CA ARG A 167 17.78 15.19 -1.50
C ARG A 167 17.65 16.63 -1.00
N ALA A 168 16.47 17.03 -0.56
CA ALA A 168 16.21 18.40 -0.12
C ALA A 168 16.99 18.78 1.14
N PHE A 169 17.15 17.83 2.07
CA PHE A 169 17.76 18.06 3.38
C PHE A 169 19.03 17.23 3.58
N ALA A 170 19.93 17.27 2.60
CA ALA A 170 21.21 16.58 2.69
C ALA A 170 22.16 17.25 3.70
N PRO A 171 22.95 16.49 4.47
CA PRO A 171 23.00 15.03 4.49
C PRO A 171 21.86 14.43 5.32
N ALA A 172 21.15 13.45 4.74
CA ALA A 172 20.13 12.70 5.42
C ALA A 172 20.63 11.28 5.74
N ARG A 173 20.36 10.80 6.94
CA ARG A 173 20.80 9.48 7.43
C ARG A 173 19.61 8.52 7.53
N PRO A 174 19.62 7.40 6.81
CA PRO A 174 18.61 6.37 6.97
C PRO A 174 18.54 5.86 8.40
N LEU A 175 17.32 5.62 8.88
CA LEU A 175 17.03 4.97 10.14
C LEU A 175 16.28 3.66 9.86
N GLU A 176 16.55 2.64 10.66
CA GLU A 176 15.87 1.37 10.54
C GLU A 176 14.37 1.54 10.79
N GLY A 177 13.56 1.02 9.86
CA GLY A 177 12.11 1.06 9.96
C GLY A 177 11.59 0.12 11.06
N THR A 178 10.51 0.51 11.72
CA THR A 178 9.87 -0.32 12.75
C THR A 178 9.01 -1.46 12.18
N ALA A 179 8.86 -1.55 10.85
CA ALA A 179 8.11 -2.57 10.13
C ALA A 179 8.52 -2.65 8.64
N PRO A 180 8.21 -3.73 7.89
CA PRO A 180 8.70 -3.96 6.51
C PRO A 180 8.39 -2.87 5.47
N THR A 181 7.40 -2.01 5.70
CA THR A 181 7.00 -0.93 4.79
C THR A 181 7.23 0.46 5.38
N ARG A 182 7.85 0.53 6.57
CA ARG A 182 8.14 1.76 7.29
C ARG A 182 9.60 2.09 7.09
N TRP A 183 9.89 3.37 6.93
CA TRP A 183 11.25 3.87 6.77
C TRP A 183 11.43 5.13 7.60
N GLY A 184 12.61 5.33 8.17
CA GLY A 184 12.94 6.55 8.90
C GLY A 184 14.10 7.28 8.25
N LEU A 185 14.10 8.60 8.35
CA LEU A 185 15.18 9.45 7.89
C LEU A 185 15.48 10.49 8.97
N ALA A 186 16.72 10.51 9.48
CA ALA A 186 17.22 11.63 10.27
C ALA A 186 17.78 12.68 9.31
N LEU A 187 17.34 13.92 9.45
CA LEU A 187 17.76 15.05 8.60
C LEU A 187 17.86 16.33 9.42
N THR A 188 18.53 17.33 8.87
CA THR A 188 18.54 18.69 9.43
C THR A 188 17.85 19.62 8.43
N ALA A 189 16.86 20.37 8.90
CA ALA A 189 16.10 21.31 8.08
C ALA A 189 15.90 22.62 8.84
N PRO A 190 15.92 23.79 8.17
CA PRO A 190 15.54 25.04 8.80
C PRO A 190 14.04 25.04 9.11
N ASP A 191 13.65 25.65 10.22
CA ASP A 191 12.24 26.01 10.46
C ASP A 191 11.87 27.32 9.74
N ALA A 192 10.62 27.78 9.92
CA ALA A 192 10.14 29.02 9.32
C ALA A 192 10.93 30.29 9.73
N ARG A 193 11.74 30.22 10.80
CA ARG A 193 12.61 31.31 11.26
C ARG A 193 14.05 31.17 10.73
N GLY A 194 14.34 30.10 10.00
CA GLY A 194 15.68 29.78 9.51
C GLY A 194 16.55 29.06 10.55
N GLU A 195 16.02 28.67 11.72
CA GLU A 195 16.80 27.92 12.71
C GLU A 195 16.88 26.46 12.30
N LEU A 196 18.09 25.90 12.28
CA LEU A 196 18.29 24.49 11.97
C LEU A 196 17.71 23.60 13.07
N ARG A 197 16.91 22.61 12.66
CA ARG A 197 16.29 21.62 13.52
C ARG A 197 16.76 20.23 13.13
N ASP A 198 17.03 19.41 14.14
CA ASP A 198 17.19 17.97 13.96
C ASP A 198 15.79 17.34 13.84
N VAL A 199 15.54 16.66 12.73
CA VAL A 199 14.22 16.09 12.39
C VAL A 199 14.35 14.60 12.11
N VAL A 200 13.40 13.84 12.64
CA VAL A 200 13.14 12.46 12.24
C VAL A 200 11.88 12.42 11.40
N ALA A 201 12.01 12.09 10.13
CA ALA A 201 10.91 11.90 9.20
C ALA A 201 10.58 10.40 9.06
N GLU A 202 9.32 10.04 9.26
CA GLU A 202 8.82 8.67 9.13
C GLU A 202 7.97 8.52 7.87
N PHE A 203 8.24 7.47 7.10
CA PHE A 203 7.61 7.18 5.83
C PHE A 203 6.88 5.84 5.88
N THR A 204 5.83 5.70 5.09
CA THR A 204 5.15 4.43 4.83
C THR A 204 4.93 4.32 3.34
N TRP A 205 5.32 3.18 2.76
CA TRP A 205 5.39 3.03 1.30
C TRP A 205 6.21 4.13 0.62
N GLY A 206 7.29 4.60 1.26
CA GLY A 206 8.14 5.69 0.76
C GLY A 206 7.51 7.08 0.77
N LEU A 207 6.27 7.24 1.24
CA LEU A 207 5.57 8.53 1.32
C LEU A 207 5.56 9.04 2.76
N LEU A 208 5.85 10.33 2.95
CA LEU A 208 6.00 10.94 4.28
C LEU A 208 4.73 10.79 5.11
N GLN A 209 4.83 10.33 6.35
CA GLN A 209 3.69 10.21 7.26
C GLN A 209 3.73 11.27 8.35
N ARG A 210 4.87 11.45 9.01
CA ARG A 210 5.02 12.43 10.09
C ARG A 210 6.46 12.80 10.29
N THR A 211 6.67 13.90 11.00
CA THR A 211 7.97 14.33 11.47
C THR A 211 7.95 14.47 12.99
N ALA A 212 9.11 14.22 13.61
CA ALA A 212 9.38 14.57 14.99
C ALA A 212 10.60 15.49 15.01
N VAL A 213 10.47 16.65 15.64
CA VAL A 213 11.54 17.63 15.77
C VAL A 213 12.16 17.47 17.16
N SER A 214 13.47 17.28 17.22
CA SER A 214 14.19 17.30 18.49
C SER A 214 14.28 18.74 18.99
N GLU A 215 14.15 18.95 20.30
CA GLU A 215 14.45 20.27 20.88
C GLU A 215 15.90 20.66 20.56
N PRO A 216 16.18 21.95 20.33
CA PRO A 216 17.53 22.41 20.07
C PRO A 216 18.46 21.99 21.22
N ARG A 217 19.57 21.34 20.86
CA ARG A 217 20.63 20.99 21.81
C ARG A 217 21.21 22.30 22.35
N ARG A 218 20.89 22.63 23.60
CA ARG A 218 21.44 23.78 24.32
C ARG A 218 22.94 23.67 24.51
#